data_AF-A0A495IW07-F1
#
_entry.id   AF-A0A495IW07-F1
#
_cell.length_a   1.000
_cell.length_b   1.000
_cell.length_c   1.000
_cell.angle_alpha   90.00
_cell.angle_beta   90.00
_cell.angle_gamma   90.00
#
_symmetry.space_group_name_H-M   'P 1'
#
loop_
_entity.id
_entity.type
_entity.pdbx_description
1 polymer ?
#
loop_
_entity_poly.entity_id
_entity_poly.type
_entity_poly.pdbx_seq_one_letter_code
_entity_poly.pdbx_strand_id
1 'polypeptide(L)' 'MLPVIRISTNIALPDTDQWQFRFNIQSESSNRLYVVAQHKKGRYWGCSCPGWKSKRHCKHLRELGIPGDQQPFEVNLIKY' A
#
# COMPACT_ATOMS: atom_id res chain seq x y z
N MET A 1 5.49 13.82 12.09
CA MET A 1 6.30 13.60 10.87
C MET A 1 5.61 12.50 10.08
N LEU A 2 5.31 12.73 8.78
CA LEU A 2 4.67 11.70 7.96
C LEU A 2 5.66 10.56 7.66
N PRO A 3 5.22 9.30 7.66
CA PRO A 3 6.10 8.20 7.31
C PRO A 3 6.56 8.32 5.86
N VAL A 4 7.79 7.87 5.60
CA VAL A 4 8.39 7.89 4.27
C VAL A 4 8.29 6.50 3.66
N ILE A 5 7.65 6.38 2.51
CA ILE A 5 7.63 5.14 1.73
C ILE A 5 8.55 5.33 0.53
N ARG A 6 9.58 4.48 0.45
CA ARG A 6 10.49 4.43 -0.69
C ARG A 6 10.02 3.37 -1.66
N ILE A 7 9.71 3.78 -2.89
CA ILE A 7 9.24 2.89 -3.94
C ILE A 7 10.31 2.83 -5.02
N SER A 8 10.89 1.63 -5.23
CA SER A 8 11.75 1.43 -6.39
C SER A 8 10.91 1.45 -7.67
N THR A 9 11.40 2.15 -8.68
CA THR A 9 10.78 2.21 -10.02
C THR A 9 10.49 0.83 -10.62
N ASN A 10 11.30 -0.19 -10.32
CA ASN A 10 11.12 -1.56 -10.82
C ASN A 10 9.89 -2.28 -10.24
N ILE A 11 9.41 -1.88 -9.06
CA ILE A 11 8.25 -2.49 -8.40
C ILE A 11 7.00 -1.59 -8.47
N ALA A 12 7.14 -0.40 -9.04
CA ALA A 12 6.04 0.53 -9.24
C ALA A 12 5.11 0.01 -10.35
N LEU A 13 3.82 0.21 -10.14
CA LEU A 13 2.77 -0.16 -11.07
C LEU A 13 2.04 1.10 -11.55
N PRO A 14 1.48 1.09 -12.77
CA PRO A 14 0.70 2.23 -13.26
C PRO A 14 -0.55 2.41 -12.42
N ASP A 15 -0.92 3.67 -12.18
CA ASP A 15 -2.15 4.05 -11.50
C ASP A 15 -3.39 3.57 -12.28
N THR A 16 -4.51 3.41 -11.58
CA THR A 16 -5.82 3.10 -12.18
C THR A 16 -6.82 4.20 -11.88
N ASP A 17 -8.06 4.07 -12.37
CA ASP A 17 -9.12 5.05 -12.13
C ASP A 17 -9.38 5.32 -10.64
N GLN A 18 -9.20 4.29 -9.79
CA GLN A 18 -9.50 4.38 -8.35
C GLN A 18 -8.24 4.44 -7.47
N TRP A 19 -7.10 3.95 -7.96
CA TRP A 19 -5.91 3.71 -7.13
C TRP A 19 -4.68 4.41 -7.69
N GLN A 20 -3.88 4.99 -6.81
CA GLN A 20 -2.61 5.65 -7.13
C GLN A 20 -1.47 5.14 -6.26
N PHE A 21 -0.24 5.46 -6.66
CA PHE A 21 0.98 5.10 -5.93
C PHE A 21 1.08 3.59 -5.71
N ARG A 22 0.82 2.84 -6.79
CA ARG A 22 0.73 1.39 -6.75
C ARG A 22 2.13 0.78 -6.78
N PHE A 23 2.41 -0.18 -5.91
CA PHE A 23 3.66 -0.93 -5.91
C PHE A 23 3.50 -2.34 -5.34
N ASN A 24 4.40 -3.24 -5.73
CA ASN A 24 4.45 -4.59 -5.19
C ASN A 24 5.23 -4.66 -3.87
N ILE A 25 4.71 -5.41 -2.91
CA ILE A 25 5.39 -5.80 -1.68
C ILE A 25 5.41 -7.33 -1.59
N GLN A 26 6.56 -7.89 -1.23
CA GLN A 26 6.69 -9.32 -0.98
C GLN A 26 6.18 -9.66 0.42
N SER A 27 5.46 -10.78 0.53
CA SER A 27 5.06 -11.30 1.83
C SER A 27 6.26 -11.85 2.59
N GLU A 28 6.41 -11.51 3.86
CA GLU A 28 7.47 -12.07 4.71
C GLU A 28 7.41 -13.61 4.80
N SER A 29 6.21 -14.18 4.83
CA SER A 29 5.98 -15.60 5.06
C SER A 29 5.85 -16.44 3.78
N SER A 30 5.98 -15.83 2.59
CA SER A 30 5.86 -16.55 1.30
C SER A 30 6.40 -15.74 0.13
N ASN A 31 6.73 -16.38 -0.99
CA ASN A 31 7.15 -15.70 -2.22
C ASN A 31 6.02 -14.97 -2.98
N ARG A 32 4.88 -14.70 -2.34
CA ARG A 32 3.75 -14.00 -2.97
C ARG A 32 3.99 -12.50 -2.95
N LEU A 33 3.74 -11.87 -4.10
CA LEU A 33 3.71 -10.41 -4.24
C LEU A 33 2.26 -9.91 -4.06
N TYR A 34 2.10 -8.88 -3.25
CA TYR A 34 0.84 -8.17 -3.09
C TYR A 34 0.99 -6.72 -3.54
N VAL A 35 -0.08 -6.14 -4.05
CA VAL A 35 -0.10 -4.74 -4.48
C VAL A 35 -0.56 -3.88 -3.32
N VAL A 36 0.22 -2.86 -2.98
CA VAL A 36 -0.16 -1.78 -2.08
C VAL A 36 -0.45 -0.54 -2.91
N ALA A 37 -1.48 0.21 -2.55
CA ALA A 37 -1.92 1.40 -3.28
C ALA A 37 -2.74 2.34 -2.39
N GLN A 38 -2.82 3.61 -2.76
CA GLN A 38 -3.71 4.57 -2.12
C GLN A 38 -4.97 4.79 -2.98
N HIS A 39 -6.14 4.80 -2.35
CA HIS A 39 -7.41 5.11 -3.01
C HIS A 39 -7.50 6.62 -3.27
N LYS A 40 -7.72 7.03 -4.54
CA LYS A 40 -7.67 8.43 -4.97
C LYS A 40 -8.66 9.34 -4.25
N LYS A 41 -9.93 8.91 -4.14
CA LYS A 41 -11.00 9.72 -3.49
C LYS A 41 -10.96 9.63 -1.97
N GLY A 42 -10.72 8.43 -1.46
CA GLY A 42 -10.81 8.13 -0.03
C GLY A 42 -9.54 8.39 0.75
N ARG A 43 -8.40 8.61 0.06
CA ARG A 43 -7.06 8.82 0.61
C ARG A 43 -6.56 7.74 1.57
N TYR A 44 -7.28 6.63 1.69
CA TYR A 44 -6.87 5.48 2.47
C TYR A 44 -6.00 4.55 1.65
N TRP A 45 -5.21 3.72 2.33
CA TRP A 45 -4.36 2.74 1.70
C TRP A 45 -5.00 1.36 1.70
N GLY A 46 -4.70 0.61 0.64
CA GLY A 46 -5.18 -0.74 0.42
C GLY A 46 -4.06 -1.71 0.06
N CYS A 47 -4.31 -2.99 0.31
CA CYS A 47 -3.42 -4.09 -0.06
C CYS A 47 -4.22 -5.20 -0.75
N SER A 48 -3.66 -5.83 -1.78
CA SER A 48 -4.33 -6.94 -2.49
C SER A 48 -4.34 -8.27 -1.72
N CYS A 49 -3.69 -8.33 -0.55
CA CYS A 49 -3.62 -9.53 0.27
C CYS A 49 -4.99 -9.96 0.85
N PRO A 50 -5.19 -11.25 1.15
CA PRO A 50 -6.46 -11.75 1.71
C PRO A 50 -6.88 -11.08 3.02
N GLY A 51 -5.92 -10.70 3.87
CA GLY A 51 -6.20 -10.02 5.14
C GLY A 51 -6.88 -8.67 4.95
N TRP A 52 -6.37 -7.84 4.04
CA TRP A 52 -6.99 -6.54 3.76
C TRP A 52 -8.31 -6.69 2.98
N LYS A 53 -8.40 -7.68 2.08
CA LYS A 53 -9.64 -7.96 1.35
C LYS A 53 -10.80 -8.34 2.26
N SER A 54 -10.53 -9.05 3.36
CA SER A 54 -11.54 -9.49 4.33
C SER A 54 -11.79 -8.48 5.45
N LYS A 55 -10.74 -7.90 6.02
CA LYS A 55 -10.84 -7.09 7.25
C LYS A 55 -10.46 -5.63 7.07
N ARG A 56 -9.99 -5.21 5.88
CA ARG A 56 -9.46 -3.86 5.60
C ARG A 56 -8.23 -3.45 6.42
N HIS A 57 -7.62 -4.37 7.16
CA HIS A 57 -6.31 -4.20 7.80
C HIS A 57 -5.42 -5.42 7.51
N CYS A 58 -4.09 -5.24 7.44
CA CYS A 58 -3.16 -6.35 7.23
C CYS A 58 -1.75 -6.04 7.77
N LYS A 59 -0.93 -7.08 7.93
CA LYS A 59 0.45 -6.93 8.40
C LYS A 59 1.30 -6.04 7.49
N HIS A 60 1.11 -6.12 6.17
CA HIS A 60 1.88 -5.34 5.21
C HIS A 60 1.66 -3.83 5.35
N LEU A 61 0.42 -3.37 5.62
CA LEU A 61 0.17 -1.94 5.88
C LEU A 61 0.75 -1.53 7.25
N ARG A 62 0.62 -2.39 8.26
CA ARG A 62 1.16 -2.14 9.60
C ARG A 62 2.68 -1.98 9.60
N GLU A 63 3.40 -2.82 8.86
CA GLU A 63 4.85 -2.75 8.69
C GLU A 63 5.30 -1.46 7.99
N LEU A 64 4.47 -0.91 7.11
CA LEU A 64 4.69 0.38 6.46
C LEU A 64 4.26 1.57 7.35
N GLY A 65 3.75 1.33 8.56
CA GLY A 65 3.22 2.37 9.44
C GLY A 65 1.93 3.02 8.92
N ILE A 66 1.19 2.31 8.07
CA ILE A 66 -0.04 2.78 7.45
C ILE A 66 -1.25 2.21 8.22
N PRO A 67 -2.24 3.04 8.61
CA PRO A 67 -3.42 2.56 9.29
C PRO A 67 -4.30 1.70 8.37
N GLY A 68 -4.98 0.74 8.98
CA GLY A 68 -6.00 -0.07 8.31
C GLY A 68 -7.35 0.63 8.24
N ASP A 69 -8.39 -0.18 8.03
CA ASP A 69 -9.79 0.19 8.17
C ASP A 69 -10.24 1.36 7.29
N GLN A 70 -9.57 1.50 6.15
CA GLN A 70 -9.84 2.56 5.16
C GLN A 70 -9.74 3.97 5.75
N GLN A 71 -8.89 4.15 6.77
CA GLN A 71 -8.60 5.46 7.33
C GLN A 71 -7.74 6.29 6.34
N PRO A 72 -8.14 7.54 6.02
CA PRO A 72 -7.33 8.44 5.22
C PRO A 72 -5.94 8.63 5.84
N PHE A 73 -4.89 8.47 5.04
CA PHE A 73 -3.52 8.60 5.54
C PHE A 73 -2.55 9.07 4.46
N GLU A 74 -1.76 10.08 4.79
CA GLU A 74 -0.78 10.69 3.89
C GLU A 74 0.63 10.22 4.25
N VAL A 75 1.46 10.04 3.23
CA VAL A 75 2.84 9.58 3.38
C VAL A 75 3.73 10.38 2.44
N ASN A 76 5.01 10.50 2.79
CA ASN A 76 6.02 11.06 1.90
C ASN A 76 6.51 9.95 0.96
N LEU A 77 6.17 10.04 -0.32
CA LEU A 77 6.58 9.06 -1.33
C LEU A 77 7.88 9.51 -1.99
N ILE A 78 8.91 8.67 -1.89
CA ILE A 78 10.17 8.87 -2.61
C ILE A 78 10.30 7.74 -3.64
N LYS A 79 10.25 8.12 -4.92
CA LYS A 79 10.54 7.22 -6.03
C LYS A 79 12.04 7.29 -6.33
N TYR A 80 12.68 6.14 -6.54
CA TYR A 80 14.11 6.04 -6.88
C TYR A 80 14.39 4.92 -7.87
#